data_AF-X5X197-F1
#
_entry.id   AF-X5X197-F1
#
_cell.length_a   1.000
_cell.length_b   1.000
_cell.length_c   1.000
_cell.angle_alpha   90.00
_cell.angle_beta   90.00
_cell.angle_gamma   90.00
#
_symmetry.space_group_name_H-M   'P 1'
#
loop_
_entity.id
_entity.type
_entity.pdbx_description
1 polymer ?
#
loop_
_entity_poly.entity_id
_entity_poly.type
_entity_poly.pdbx_seq_one_letter_code
_entity_poly.pdbx_strand_id
1 'polypeptide(L)'
;MLIIERWILARLRNRSFFSLAELNAAIAELLEELNNGPMRHVGQSRRELFEEIERAALKPLPAAPFEYAEWKSAKVHPDYHVEVDKTFYSVPHRLIGRTVEVRLTHRVVEIFHDHQRVASHVRRSQRSGHVTVNEHMPKAHQRYANTTPASLISRAARIGPNVAILVERMMRDRPHPEQGYRSAMGILSLAPRYGPERLDAACERTLLINAIAYSSVTAILKAGASTEPAPQNRQSRHPSTPTSAAPPITSEGKEERMLTNPTLDQMQALGLAGMAAAWRELAERNNANELSRDEWLGLMLDREVATRADKRVRNRLASARLRFPEACIEDIDFAAPRGLDRRSTMALAQGEWLKAHENLIVTGQTGTGKSWLACAFGRQAARLDHSVLYVRVPRLFQDLALARLDGRFPRLIDKLTRAQLLILDDFGTHSLTDQQRFHLFEIVEERYRRKSTLITAQVPVARWHDLIADPSVADAILDRIVHNAHPIALQGDSMRKQKAAPLLTGTENGEINHP
;
A
#
# COMPACT_ATOMS: atom_id res chain seq x y z
N MET A 1 -42.11 15.61 -19.02
CA MET A 1 -40.86 16.23 -19.54
C MET A 1 -41.10 17.00 -20.85
N LEU A 2 -41.69 16.38 -21.89
CA LEU A 2 -41.86 16.97 -23.23
C LEU A 2 -42.62 18.31 -23.33
N ILE A 3 -43.58 18.62 -22.45
CA ILE A 3 -44.37 19.87 -22.52
C ILE A 3 -43.58 21.08 -22.05
N ILE A 4 -42.86 20.96 -20.94
CA ILE A 4 -42.07 22.05 -20.35
C ILE A 4 -40.91 22.42 -21.29
N GLU A 5 -40.23 21.41 -21.85
CA GLU A 5 -39.17 21.61 -22.83
C GLU A 5 -39.67 22.34 -24.08
N ARG A 6 -40.83 21.94 -24.63
CA ARG A 6 -41.39 22.59 -25.83
C ARG A 6 -41.97 23.98 -25.56
N TRP A 7 -42.45 24.27 -24.36
CA TRP A 7 -43.11 25.54 -24.07
C TRP A 7 -42.16 26.62 -23.57
N ILE A 8 -41.26 26.24 -22.65
CA ILE A 8 -40.34 27.16 -21.98
C ILE A 8 -39.03 27.26 -22.77
N LEU A 9 -38.32 26.14 -23.03
CA LEU A 9 -37.03 26.20 -23.71
C LEU A 9 -37.15 26.73 -25.14
N ALA A 10 -38.23 26.40 -25.86
CA ALA A 10 -38.42 26.90 -27.23
C ALA A 10 -38.63 28.43 -27.29
N ARG A 11 -39.27 29.04 -26.28
CA ARG A 11 -39.46 30.50 -26.20
C ARG A 11 -38.19 31.23 -25.76
N LEU A 12 -37.34 30.56 -24.99
CA LEU A 12 -36.08 31.13 -24.51
C LEU A 12 -34.90 30.89 -25.46
N ARG A 13 -35.03 30.03 -26.48
CA ARG A 13 -33.92 29.56 -27.34
C ARG A 13 -33.10 30.64 -28.07
N ASN A 14 -33.70 31.82 -28.29
CA ASN A 14 -33.06 32.95 -28.98
C ASN A 14 -32.71 34.11 -28.03
N ARG A 15 -32.86 33.91 -26.70
CA ARG A 15 -32.50 34.90 -25.68
C ARG A 15 -31.17 34.49 -25.05
N SER A 16 -30.25 35.45 -24.96
CA SER A 16 -29.01 35.29 -24.20
C SER A 16 -29.23 35.82 -22.79
N PHE A 17 -28.75 35.10 -21.78
CA PHE A 17 -28.84 35.48 -20.38
C PHE A 17 -27.42 35.63 -19.82
N PHE A 18 -27.19 36.65 -19.01
CA PHE A 18 -25.87 36.95 -18.45
C PHE A 18 -25.74 36.54 -16.98
N SER A 19 -26.82 36.01 -16.39
CA SER A 19 -26.78 35.41 -15.04
C SER A 19 -27.84 34.31 -14.87
N LEU A 20 -27.60 33.43 -13.89
CA LEU A 20 -28.57 32.40 -13.52
C LEU A 20 -29.87 33.00 -12.95
N ALA A 21 -29.77 34.13 -12.25
CA ALA A 21 -30.93 34.83 -11.69
C ALA A 21 -31.86 35.34 -12.80
N GLU A 22 -31.29 35.94 -13.85
CA GLU A 22 -32.03 36.43 -15.02
C GLU A 22 -32.75 35.30 -15.76
N LEU A 23 -32.06 34.17 -15.96
CA LEU A 23 -32.65 32.97 -16.56
C LEU A 23 -33.81 32.42 -15.71
N ASN A 24 -33.62 32.33 -14.38
CA ASN A 24 -34.65 31.84 -13.46
C ASN A 24 -35.88 32.74 -13.45
N ALA A 25 -35.71 34.06 -13.51
CA ALA A 25 -36.82 35.01 -13.61
C ALA A 25 -37.62 34.81 -14.91
N ALA A 26 -36.94 34.71 -16.05
CA ALA A 26 -37.59 34.48 -17.34
C ALA A 26 -38.31 33.11 -17.42
N ILE A 27 -37.77 32.08 -16.76
CA ILE A 27 -38.44 30.78 -16.64
C ILE A 27 -39.69 30.90 -15.75
N ALA A 28 -39.62 31.63 -14.64
CA ALA A 28 -40.73 31.80 -13.71
C ALA A 28 -41.96 32.44 -14.37
N GLU A 29 -41.76 33.50 -15.16
CA GLU A 29 -42.82 34.15 -15.95
C GLU A 29 -43.53 33.16 -16.88
N LEU A 30 -42.76 32.41 -17.68
CA LEU A 30 -43.31 31.43 -18.63
C LEU A 30 -43.99 30.24 -17.94
N LEU A 31 -43.52 29.88 -16.74
CA LEU A 31 -44.10 28.81 -15.94
C LEU A 31 -45.46 29.22 -15.37
N GLU A 32 -45.62 30.49 -14.99
CA GLU A 32 -46.89 31.05 -14.54
C GLU A 32 -47.93 31.06 -15.67
N GLU A 33 -47.54 31.50 -16.88
CA GLU A 33 -48.39 31.40 -18.07
C GLU A 33 -48.80 29.95 -18.39
N LEU A 34 -47.84 29.01 -18.31
CA LEU A 34 -48.09 27.60 -18.59
C LEU A 34 -49.07 26.95 -17.58
N ASN A 35 -48.96 27.35 -16.31
CA ASN A 35 -49.77 26.77 -15.24
C ASN A 35 -51.20 27.31 -15.25
N ASN A 36 -51.38 28.57 -15.64
CA ASN A 36 -52.69 29.21 -15.75
C ASN A 36 -53.38 28.92 -17.10
N GLY A 37 -52.66 28.45 -18.12
CA GLY A 37 -53.24 28.07 -19.41
C GLY A 37 -54.09 26.80 -19.35
N PRO A 38 -55.28 26.76 -20.00
CA PRO A 38 -56.16 25.59 -19.99
C PRO A 38 -55.54 24.42 -20.77
N MET A 39 -55.65 23.21 -20.20
CA MET A 39 -55.16 22.00 -20.83
C MET A 39 -56.19 21.44 -21.81
N ARG A 40 -55.80 21.21 -23.07
CA ARG A 40 -56.70 20.80 -24.18
C ARG A 40 -57.60 19.59 -23.88
N HIS A 41 -57.15 18.63 -23.09
CA HIS A 41 -57.90 17.40 -22.80
C HIS A 41 -58.71 17.46 -21.50
N VAL A 42 -58.42 18.43 -20.63
CA VAL A 42 -58.99 18.50 -19.28
C VAL A 42 -59.95 19.70 -19.14
N GLY A 43 -59.82 20.72 -20.00
CA GLY A 43 -60.67 21.92 -19.97
C GLY A 43 -60.33 22.91 -18.85
N GLN A 44 -59.61 22.46 -17.81
CA GLN A 44 -59.09 23.27 -16.71
C GLN A 44 -57.59 23.57 -16.87
N SER A 45 -57.12 24.59 -16.17
CA SER A 45 -55.69 24.89 -16.05
C SER A 45 -55.00 23.96 -15.05
N ARG A 46 -53.66 23.89 -15.11
CA ARG A 46 -52.88 23.12 -14.11
C ARG A 46 -53.04 23.70 -12.71
N ARG A 47 -53.17 25.03 -12.63
CA ARG A 47 -53.34 25.76 -11.38
C ARG A 47 -54.68 25.44 -10.72
N GLU A 48 -55.77 25.44 -11.49
CA GLU A 48 -57.11 25.07 -11.01
C GLU A 48 -57.11 23.65 -10.45
N LEU A 49 -56.53 22.70 -11.20
CA LEU A 49 -56.47 21.30 -10.80
C LEU A 49 -55.61 21.08 -9.54
N PHE A 50 -54.52 21.84 -9.40
CA PHE A 50 -53.71 21.85 -8.18
C PHE A 50 -54.50 22.38 -6.98
N GLU A 51 -55.26 23.46 -7.13
CA GLU A 51 -56.02 24.07 -6.04
C GLU A 51 -57.23 23.21 -5.62
N GLU A 52 -57.91 22.57 -6.57
CA GLU A 52 -59.08 21.72 -6.33
C GLU A 52 -58.71 20.36 -5.73
N ILE A 53 -57.64 19.71 -6.23
CA ILE A 53 -57.36 18.30 -5.93
C ILE A 53 -56.11 18.13 -5.07
N GLU A 54 -54.99 18.73 -5.48
CA GLU A 54 -53.67 18.40 -4.90
C GLU A 54 -53.38 19.16 -3.60
N ARG A 55 -53.84 20.42 -3.49
CA ARG A 55 -53.47 21.33 -2.39
C ARG A 55 -53.84 20.79 -1.01
N ALA A 56 -54.99 20.12 -0.89
CA ALA A 56 -55.43 19.53 0.37
C ALA A 56 -54.64 18.27 0.76
N ALA A 57 -54.05 17.57 -0.22
CA ALA A 57 -53.27 16.35 -0.01
C ALA A 57 -51.77 16.62 0.25
N LEU A 58 -51.29 17.83 -0.06
CA LEU A 58 -49.89 18.19 0.07
C LEU A 58 -49.56 18.66 1.49
N LYS A 59 -48.44 18.15 2.00
CA LYS A 59 -47.83 18.65 3.24
C LYS A 59 -47.23 20.04 3.02
N PRO A 60 -47.13 20.88 4.07
CA PRO A 60 -46.40 22.13 3.98
C PRO A 60 -44.97 21.87 3.51
N LEU A 61 -44.42 22.81 2.74
CA LEU A 61 -43.04 22.74 2.27
C LEU A 61 -42.12 22.57 3.51
N PRO A 62 -41.22 21.57 3.52
CA PRO A 62 -40.28 21.42 4.62
C PRO A 62 -39.52 22.72 4.87
N ALA A 63 -39.40 23.13 6.14
CA ALA A 63 -38.71 24.37 6.51
C ALA A 63 -37.21 24.36 6.17
N ALA A 64 -36.63 23.16 6.02
CA ALA A 64 -35.26 22.97 5.57
C ALA A 64 -35.25 22.45 4.12
N PRO A 65 -34.33 22.95 3.26
CA PRO A 65 -34.12 22.40 1.93
C PRO A 65 -33.83 20.91 1.97
N PHE A 66 -34.17 20.19 0.90
CA PHE A 66 -33.77 18.80 0.74
C PHE A 66 -32.25 18.67 0.82
N GLU A 67 -31.74 17.96 1.83
CA GLU A 67 -30.32 17.69 1.98
C GLU A 67 -29.97 16.37 1.29
N TYR A 68 -29.20 16.46 0.20
CA TYR A 68 -28.66 15.28 -0.46
C TYR A 68 -27.73 14.53 0.48
N ALA A 69 -28.00 13.23 0.67
CA ALA A 69 -27.21 12.34 1.49
C ALA A 69 -26.82 11.09 0.69
N GLU A 70 -25.53 10.80 0.64
CA GLU A 70 -24.97 9.58 0.04
C GLU A 70 -24.74 8.55 1.14
N TRP A 71 -25.17 7.30 0.90
CA TRP A 71 -24.96 6.19 1.84
C TRP A 71 -23.84 5.27 1.33
N LYS A 72 -22.90 4.92 2.21
CA LYS A 72 -21.78 4.01 1.92
C LYS A 72 -21.62 2.97 3.01
N SER A 73 -21.08 1.80 2.67
CA SER A 73 -20.65 0.81 3.65
C SER A 73 -19.13 0.89 3.84
N ALA A 74 -18.67 0.94 5.08
CA ALA A 74 -17.24 1.03 5.41
C ALA A 74 -16.86 0.03 6.51
N LYS A 75 -15.67 -0.57 6.40
CA LYS A 75 -15.11 -1.45 7.42
C LYS A 75 -14.27 -0.64 8.41
N VAL A 76 -14.50 -0.85 9.71
CA VAL A 76 -13.72 -0.20 10.76
C VAL A 76 -12.32 -0.81 10.80
N HIS A 77 -11.32 0.05 10.66
CA HIS A 77 -9.91 -0.31 10.61
C HIS A 77 -9.36 -0.59 12.03
N PRO A 78 -8.24 -1.31 12.20
CA PRO A 78 -7.68 -1.64 13.52
C PRO A 78 -7.32 -0.44 14.40
N ASP A 79 -7.18 0.74 13.79
CA ASP A 79 -6.98 2.03 14.45
C ASP A 79 -8.30 2.73 14.82
N TYR A 80 -9.44 2.01 14.87
CA TYR A 80 -10.77 2.51 15.21
C TYR A 80 -11.30 3.67 14.32
N HIS A 81 -10.85 3.75 13.07
CA HIS A 81 -11.36 4.70 12.08
C HIS A 81 -12.08 4.02 10.91
N VAL A 82 -12.92 4.79 10.22
CA VAL A 82 -13.48 4.47 8.91
C VAL A 82 -13.05 5.51 7.90
N GLU A 83 -12.64 5.05 6.72
CA GLU A 83 -12.23 5.94 5.64
C GLU A 83 -13.46 6.43 4.85
N VAL A 84 -13.56 7.74 4.71
CA VAL A 84 -14.62 8.44 3.97
C VAL A 84 -13.97 9.54 3.15
N ASP A 85 -14.07 9.45 1.82
CA ASP A 85 -13.49 10.43 0.88
C ASP A 85 -12.02 10.79 1.20
N LYS A 86 -11.20 9.77 1.51
CA LYS A 86 -9.78 9.87 1.90
C LYS A 86 -9.50 10.55 3.25
N THR A 87 -10.54 10.79 4.06
CA THR A 87 -10.44 11.26 5.45
C THR A 87 -10.87 10.15 6.40
N PHE A 88 -10.14 9.97 7.50
CA PHE A 88 -10.41 8.91 8.46
C PHE A 88 -11.22 9.48 9.64
N TYR A 89 -12.43 8.97 9.84
CA TYR A 89 -13.32 9.38 10.93
C TYR A 89 -13.36 8.32 12.01
N SER A 90 -13.14 8.70 13.27
CA SER A 90 -13.12 7.72 14.34
C SER A 90 -14.51 7.17 14.65
N VAL A 91 -14.56 5.92 15.09
CA VAL A 91 -15.75 5.25 15.60
C VAL A 91 -15.41 4.56 16.92
N PRO A 92 -16.37 4.26 17.80
CA PRO A 92 -16.11 3.55 19.03
C PRO A 92 -15.28 2.28 18.81
N HIS A 93 -14.12 2.16 19.47
CA HIS A 93 -13.15 1.06 19.27
C HIS A 93 -13.72 -0.35 19.40
N ARG A 94 -14.85 -0.53 20.10
CA ARG A 94 -15.60 -1.80 20.13
C ARG A 94 -16.04 -2.31 18.76
N LEU A 95 -16.10 -1.42 17.76
CA LEU A 95 -16.52 -1.72 16.40
C LEU A 95 -15.35 -2.12 15.48
N ILE A 96 -14.11 -2.21 15.98
CA ILE A 96 -12.94 -2.62 15.17
C ILE A 96 -13.24 -3.92 14.41
N GLY A 97 -12.99 -3.90 13.10
CA GLY A 97 -13.21 -5.04 12.21
C GLY A 97 -14.67 -5.27 11.79
N ARG A 98 -15.64 -4.55 12.37
CA ARG A 98 -17.05 -4.57 11.95
C ARG A 98 -17.27 -3.69 10.72
N THR A 99 -18.40 -3.91 10.05
CA THR A 99 -18.86 -3.06 8.95
C THR A 99 -19.92 -2.09 9.47
N VAL A 100 -19.84 -0.84 9.06
CA VAL A 100 -20.77 0.23 9.43
C VAL A 100 -21.34 0.90 8.19
N GLU A 101 -22.51 1.51 8.32
CA GLU A 101 -23.11 2.36 7.29
C GLU A 101 -22.74 3.82 7.56
N VAL A 102 -22.38 4.54 6.51
CA VAL A 102 -21.95 5.93 6.59
C VAL A 102 -22.90 6.76 5.74
N ARG A 103 -23.56 7.72 6.36
CA ARG A 103 -24.39 8.72 5.70
C ARG A 103 -23.60 10.02 5.56
N LEU A 104 -23.44 10.46 4.32
CA LEU A 104 -22.62 11.60 3.95
C LEU A 104 -23.50 12.71 3.42
N THR A 105 -23.53 13.83 4.14
CA THR A 105 -24.11 15.07 3.62
C THR A 105 -23.00 16.02 3.21
N HIS A 106 -23.34 17.19 2.68
CA HIS A 106 -22.36 18.20 2.34
C HIS A 106 -21.58 18.74 3.56
N ARG A 107 -22.11 18.59 4.79
CA ARG A 107 -21.51 19.11 6.04
C ARG A 107 -21.21 18.07 7.09
N VAL A 108 -21.85 16.90 7.05
CA VAL A 108 -21.79 15.93 8.14
C VAL A 108 -21.47 14.53 7.62
N VAL A 109 -20.69 13.80 8.40
CA VAL A 109 -20.45 12.36 8.26
C VAL A 109 -21.08 11.67 9.46
N GLU A 110 -22.21 11.01 9.25
CA GLU A 110 -22.88 10.21 10.27
C GLU A 110 -22.57 8.72 10.05
N ILE A 111 -22.30 7.99 11.12
CA ILE A 111 -21.92 6.58 11.06
C ILE A 111 -22.90 5.76 11.89
N PHE A 112 -23.40 4.67 11.33
CA PHE A 112 -24.43 3.80 11.87
C PHE A 112 -23.94 2.35 11.95
N HIS A 113 -24.32 1.66 13.01
CA HIS A 113 -24.15 0.22 13.17
C HIS A 113 -25.49 -0.34 13.70
N ASP A 114 -26.02 -1.38 13.07
CA ASP A 114 -27.34 -1.96 13.39
C ASP A 114 -28.46 -0.90 13.48
N HIS A 115 -28.54 -0.01 12.50
CA HIS A 115 -29.50 1.11 12.41
C HIS A 115 -29.43 2.15 13.56
N GLN A 116 -28.43 2.06 14.44
CA GLN A 116 -28.18 3.05 15.49
C GLN A 116 -27.00 3.94 15.11
N ARG A 117 -27.14 5.26 15.28
CA ARG A 117 -26.03 6.20 15.04
C ARG A 117 -24.97 6.04 16.12
N VAL A 118 -23.76 5.66 15.72
CA VAL A 118 -22.62 5.40 16.61
C VAL A 118 -21.59 6.54 16.63
N ALA A 119 -21.57 7.38 15.59
CA ALA A 119 -20.71 8.55 15.53
C ALA A 119 -21.28 9.62 14.57
N SER A 120 -20.92 10.88 14.80
CA SER A 120 -21.25 12.01 13.93
C SER A 120 -20.09 13.00 13.91
N HIS A 121 -19.67 13.40 12.72
CA HIS A 121 -18.51 14.26 12.53
C HIS A 121 -18.81 15.38 11.53
N VAL A 122 -18.12 16.51 11.68
CA VAL A 122 -18.12 17.56 10.65
C VAL A 122 -17.29 17.07 9.45
N ARG A 123 -17.85 17.15 8.25
CA ARG A 123 -17.18 16.76 7.01
C ARG A 123 -16.06 17.75 6.70
N ARG A 124 -14.84 17.27 6.46
CA ARG A 124 -13.70 18.10 6.07
C ARG A 124 -13.59 18.15 4.55
N SER A 125 -13.22 19.33 4.04
CA SER A 125 -12.96 19.57 2.60
C SER A 125 -11.54 19.16 2.16
N GLN A 126 -10.62 18.99 3.12
CA GLN A 126 -9.23 18.60 2.83
C GLN A 126 -9.11 17.12 2.47
N ARG A 127 -8.49 16.82 1.34
CA ARG A 127 -8.16 15.44 0.91
C ARG A 127 -6.96 14.95 1.72
N SER A 128 -7.25 14.23 2.83
CA SER A 128 -6.31 13.53 3.73
C SER A 128 -6.26 14.12 5.15
N GLY A 129 -6.47 13.27 6.16
CA GLY A 129 -6.40 13.60 7.58
C GLY A 129 -7.21 12.65 8.46
N HIS A 130 -7.04 12.74 9.78
CA HIS A 130 -7.85 12.03 10.77
C HIS A 130 -8.75 13.02 11.53
N VAL A 131 -10.00 12.62 11.76
CA VAL A 131 -10.97 13.32 12.60
C VAL A 131 -11.33 12.37 13.73
N THR A 132 -10.68 12.58 14.87
CA THR A 132 -10.72 11.64 15.98
C THR A 132 -11.38 12.26 17.20
N VAL A 133 -12.51 11.68 17.60
CA VAL A 133 -13.15 11.94 18.90
C VAL A 133 -12.48 11.09 19.97
N ASN A 134 -12.06 11.72 21.08
CA ASN A 134 -11.33 11.06 22.18
C ASN A 134 -12.12 9.88 22.79
N GLU A 135 -13.43 10.04 22.95
CA GLU A 135 -14.33 9.01 23.51
C GLU A 135 -14.35 7.71 22.68
N HIS A 136 -14.04 7.79 21.39
CA HIS A 136 -13.97 6.62 20.51
C HIS A 136 -12.73 5.75 20.78
N MET A 137 -11.66 6.34 21.30
CA MET A 137 -10.41 5.63 21.59
C MET A 137 -10.57 4.63 22.76
N PRO A 138 -9.80 3.54 22.81
CA PRO A 138 -9.68 2.70 24.01
C PRO A 138 -9.11 3.46 25.21
N LYS A 139 -9.50 3.12 26.45
CA LYS A 139 -8.99 3.79 27.68
C LYS A 139 -7.46 3.85 27.78
N ALA A 140 -6.76 2.85 27.25
CA ALA A 140 -5.29 2.85 27.21
C ALA A 140 -4.72 3.94 26.27
N HIS A 141 -5.42 4.28 25.18
CA HIS A 141 -5.03 5.31 24.23
C HIS A 141 -5.55 6.70 24.64
N GLN A 142 -6.71 6.78 25.30
CA GLN A 142 -7.26 8.02 25.87
C GLN A 142 -6.28 8.71 26.83
N ARG A 143 -5.47 7.93 27.57
CA ARG A 143 -4.42 8.44 28.48
C ARG A 143 -3.39 9.35 27.80
N TYR A 144 -3.27 9.29 26.47
CA TYR A 144 -2.27 10.02 25.69
C TYR A 144 -2.87 11.06 24.73
N ALA A 145 -4.21 11.14 24.63
CA ALA A 145 -4.94 11.94 23.63
C ALA A 145 -4.68 13.45 23.69
N ASN A 146 -4.21 13.98 24.82
CA ASN A 146 -3.90 15.41 25.01
C ASN A 146 -2.42 15.77 24.74
N THR A 147 -1.63 14.86 24.17
CA THR A 147 -0.19 15.09 23.93
C THR A 147 0.05 15.59 22.51
N THR A 148 0.60 16.80 22.35
CA THR A 148 0.99 17.35 21.04
C THR A 148 2.48 17.07 20.75
N PRO A 149 2.92 17.03 19.48
CA PRO A 149 4.35 16.84 19.17
C PRO A 149 5.21 17.95 19.78
N ALA A 150 4.70 19.19 19.78
CA ALA A 150 5.35 20.33 20.41
C ALA A 150 5.52 20.15 21.93
N SER A 151 4.54 19.59 22.64
CA SER A 151 4.67 19.37 24.09
C SER A 151 5.67 18.25 24.43
N LEU A 152 5.80 17.24 23.56
CA LEU A 152 6.82 16.19 23.67
C LEU A 152 8.23 16.72 23.45
N ILE A 153 8.43 17.53 22.40
CA ILE A 153 9.72 18.15 22.10
C ILE A 153 10.14 19.09 23.25
N SER A 154 9.22 19.91 23.77
CA SER A 154 9.49 20.76 24.94
C SER A 154 9.84 19.99 26.21
N ARG A 155 9.27 18.79 26.40
CA ARG A 155 9.65 17.89 27.52
C ARG A 155 11.01 17.24 27.30
N ALA A 156 11.31 16.85 26.06
CA ALA A 156 12.62 16.31 25.67
C ALA A 156 13.74 17.34 25.89
N ALA A 157 13.50 18.61 25.54
CA ALA A 157 14.45 19.70 25.73
C ALA A 157 14.83 19.96 27.19
N ARG A 158 13.95 19.64 28.14
CA ARG A 158 14.26 19.72 29.59
C ARG A 158 15.20 18.61 30.07
N ILE A 159 15.32 17.52 29.32
CA ILE A 159 16.22 16.40 29.61
C ILE A 159 17.56 16.65 28.93
N GLY A 160 17.55 17.09 27.67
CA GLY A 160 18.75 17.48 26.96
C GLY A 160 18.51 17.87 25.49
N PRO A 161 19.44 18.63 24.88
CA PRO A 161 19.29 19.13 23.51
C PRO A 161 19.27 18.00 22.47
N ASN A 162 20.08 16.96 22.64
CA ASN A 162 20.14 15.83 21.72
C ASN A 162 18.92 14.91 21.84
N VAL A 163 18.34 14.81 23.04
CA VAL A 163 17.05 14.13 23.24
C VAL A 163 15.93 14.85 22.47
N ALA A 164 15.92 16.20 22.48
CA ALA A 164 14.94 16.99 21.74
C ALA A 164 15.06 16.82 20.23
N ILE A 165 16.28 16.90 19.69
CA ILE A 165 16.55 16.72 18.26
C ILE A 165 16.14 15.31 17.80
N LEU A 166 16.44 14.28 18.59
CA LEU A 166 16.06 12.91 18.27
C LEU A 166 14.53 12.72 18.28
N VAL A 167 13.83 13.27 19.27
CA VAL A 167 12.36 13.22 19.35
C VAL A 167 11.71 14.01 18.21
N GLU A 168 12.24 15.18 17.86
CA GLU A 168 11.76 15.96 16.72
C GLU A 168 11.90 15.19 15.40
N ARG A 169 13.08 14.59 15.18
CA ARG A 169 13.35 13.79 13.98
C ARG A 169 12.48 12.54 13.89
N MET A 170 12.21 11.89 15.02
CA MET A 170 11.25 10.78 15.11
C MET A 170 9.82 11.17 14.70
N MET A 171 9.42 12.42 14.90
CA MET A 171 8.10 12.92 14.49
C MET A 171 8.08 13.37 13.02
N ARG A 172 9.20 13.90 12.51
CA ARG A 172 9.32 14.45 11.15
C ARG A 172 9.53 13.37 10.07
N ASP A 173 10.28 12.31 10.38
CA ASP A 173 10.67 11.29 9.39
C ASP A 173 9.57 10.24 9.14
N ARG A 174 8.39 10.40 9.76
CA ARG A 174 7.26 9.46 9.62
C ARG A 174 6.07 10.12 8.89
N PRO A 175 5.39 9.40 7.97
CA PRO A 175 4.18 9.90 7.29
C PRO A 175 3.06 10.29 8.26
N HIS A 176 3.06 9.71 9.46
CA HIS A 176 2.12 10.00 10.54
C HIS A 176 2.88 10.18 11.86
N PRO A 177 2.92 11.41 12.44
CA PRO A 177 3.63 11.71 13.68
C PRO A 177 3.22 10.81 14.85
N GLU A 178 1.95 10.40 14.90
CA GLU A 178 1.34 9.51 15.91
C GLU A 178 2.11 8.18 16.10
N GLN A 179 2.73 7.68 15.04
CA GLN A 179 3.54 6.47 15.09
C GLN A 179 4.84 6.66 15.89
N GLY A 180 5.36 7.90 15.97
CA GLY A 180 6.56 8.28 16.72
C GLY A 180 6.33 8.43 18.22
N TYR A 181 5.09 8.64 18.67
CA TYR A 181 4.76 8.97 20.07
C TYR A 181 5.21 7.92 21.08
N ARG A 182 4.95 6.64 20.79
CA ARG A 182 5.34 5.54 21.68
C ARG A 182 6.86 5.45 21.83
N SER A 183 7.60 5.70 20.75
CA SER A 183 9.07 5.65 20.74
C SER A 183 9.66 6.84 21.48
N ALA A 184 9.15 8.05 21.24
CA ALA A 184 9.57 9.26 21.95
C ALA A 184 9.27 9.18 23.45
N MET A 185 8.06 8.76 23.84
CA MET A 185 7.72 8.55 25.26
C MET A 185 8.58 7.45 25.90
N GLY A 186 8.91 6.40 25.15
CA GLY A 186 9.85 5.37 25.59
C GLY A 186 11.24 5.93 25.87
N ILE A 187 11.75 6.87 25.07
CA ILE A 187 13.04 7.54 25.33
C ILE A 187 12.93 8.42 26.58
N LEU A 188 11.89 9.25 26.69
CA LEU A 188 11.70 10.15 27.83
C LEU A 188 11.58 9.38 29.16
N SER A 189 11.01 8.16 29.13
CA SER A 189 10.89 7.32 30.33
C SER A 189 12.21 6.66 30.77
N LEU A 190 13.29 6.77 30.00
CA LEU A 190 14.63 6.31 30.40
C LEU A 190 15.35 7.30 31.31
N ALA A 191 14.94 8.58 31.31
CA ALA A 191 15.61 9.64 32.07
C ALA A 191 15.64 9.38 33.59
N PRO A 192 14.56 8.91 34.24
CA PRO A 192 14.60 8.58 35.67
C PRO A 192 15.56 7.43 36.01
N ARG A 193 15.84 6.53 35.06
CA ARG A 193 16.65 5.32 35.30
C ARG A 193 18.13 5.53 35.00
N TYR A 194 18.46 6.29 33.97
CA TYR A 194 19.85 6.47 33.53
C TYR A 194 20.40 7.87 33.78
N GLY A 195 19.57 8.82 34.19
CA GLY A 195 19.92 10.22 34.35
C GLY A 195 19.84 11.01 33.02
N PRO A 196 19.58 12.32 33.08
CA PRO A 196 19.37 13.17 31.90
C PRO A 196 20.63 13.31 31.04
N GLU A 197 21.79 13.55 31.65
CA GLU A 197 23.08 13.74 30.95
C GLU A 197 23.50 12.51 30.15
N ARG A 198 23.34 11.34 30.75
CA ARG A 198 23.69 10.06 30.13
C ARG A 198 22.73 9.68 29.01
N LEU A 199 21.45 10.01 29.17
CA LEU A 199 20.44 9.84 28.12
C LEU A 199 20.70 10.78 26.94
N ASP A 200 21.10 12.02 27.20
CA ASP A 200 21.42 12.99 26.15
C ASP A 200 22.65 12.57 25.35
N ALA A 201 23.73 12.14 26.01
CA ALA A 201 24.93 11.59 25.36
C ALA A 201 24.64 10.31 24.54
N ALA A 202 23.71 9.46 25.01
CA ALA A 202 23.28 8.30 24.24
C ALA A 202 22.46 8.69 22.99
N CYS A 203 21.64 9.74 23.10
CA CYS A 203 20.90 10.29 21.95
C CYS A 203 21.84 10.95 20.94
N GLU A 204 22.87 11.66 21.40
CA GLU A 204 23.93 12.23 20.55
C GLU A 204 24.63 11.14 19.72
N ARG A 205 25.11 10.07 20.38
CA ARG A 205 25.75 8.94 19.70
C ARG A 205 24.81 8.23 18.73
N THR A 206 23.52 8.15 19.06
CA THR A 206 22.48 7.58 18.18
C THR A 206 22.28 8.44 16.93
N LEU A 207 22.29 9.77 17.08
CA LEU A 207 22.17 10.73 15.97
C LEU A 207 23.40 10.70 15.06
N LEU A 208 24.60 10.54 15.62
CA LEU A 208 25.86 10.45 14.87
C LEU A 208 25.90 9.25 13.91
N ILE A 209 25.29 8.13 14.30
CA ILE A 209 25.14 6.94 13.43
C ILE A 209 23.88 7.00 12.54
N ASN A 210 23.23 8.16 12.48
CA ASN A 210 22.01 8.42 11.71
C ASN A 210 20.85 7.46 12.04
N ALA A 211 20.80 6.95 13.27
CA ALA A 211 19.72 6.10 13.76
C ALA A 211 18.67 6.94 14.50
N ILE A 212 17.40 6.52 14.42
CA ILE A 212 16.27 7.20 15.07
C ILE A 212 15.36 6.22 15.81
N ALA A 213 15.89 5.07 16.24
CA ALA A 213 15.13 4.01 16.88
C ALA A 213 15.38 3.95 18.40
N TYR A 214 14.33 3.64 19.17
CA TYR A 214 14.43 3.42 20.62
C TYR A 214 15.44 2.31 20.99
N SER A 215 15.51 1.25 20.17
CA SER A 215 16.46 0.14 20.34
C SER A 215 17.91 0.61 20.27
N SER A 216 18.22 1.59 19.41
CA SER A 216 19.57 2.15 19.28
C SER A 216 19.97 2.93 20.55
N VAL A 217 19.09 3.79 21.07
CA VAL A 217 19.36 4.54 22.31
C VAL A 217 19.54 3.60 23.50
N THR A 218 18.70 2.56 23.61
CA THR A 218 18.81 1.58 24.70
C THR A 218 20.03 0.69 24.59
N ALA A 219 20.47 0.32 23.38
CA ALA A 219 21.71 -0.42 23.16
C ALA A 219 22.93 0.41 23.61
N ILE A 220 22.98 1.70 23.27
CA ILE A 220 24.08 2.60 23.67
C ILE A 220 24.10 2.82 25.19
N LEU A 221 22.92 2.98 25.82
CA LEU A 221 22.83 3.13 27.28
C LEU A 221 23.30 1.88 28.04
N LYS A 222 22.97 0.69 27.52
CA LYS A 222 23.41 -0.59 28.08
C LYS A 222 24.91 -0.83 27.86
N ALA A 223 25.43 -0.51 26.67
CA ALA A 223 26.86 -0.63 26.36
C ALA A 223 27.74 0.35 27.15
N GLY A 224 27.20 1.50 27.59
CA GLY A 224 27.89 2.41 28.51
C GLY A 224 27.82 1.97 29.98
N ALA A 225 26.97 1.00 30.35
CA ALA A 225 26.82 0.52 31.73
C ALA A 225 27.96 -0.41 32.16
N SER A 226 28.77 -0.87 31.21
CA SER A 226 30.01 -1.65 31.43
C SER A 226 31.24 -0.81 31.79
N THR A 227 31.04 0.46 32.17
CA THR A 227 32.05 1.31 32.80
C THR A 227 31.49 1.88 34.09
N GLU A 228 31.49 1.06 35.15
CA GLU A 228 31.54 1.57 36.52
C GLU A 228 33.01 1.59 36.99
N PRO A 229 33.44 2.65 37.70
CA PRO A 229 34.79 2.75 38.22
C PRO A 229 34.99 1.80 39.39
N ALA A 230 36.20 1.23 39.47
CA ALA A 230 36.62 0.26 40.47
C ALA A 230 36.29 0.68 41.92
N PRO A 231 35.90 -0.26 42.80
CA PRO A 231 35.66 0.07 44.20
C PRO A 231 36.99 0.42 44.87
N GLN A 232 37.07 1.64 45.38
CA GLN A 232 38.17 2.09 46.22
C GLN A 232 38.15 1.35 47.56
N ASN A 233 39.31 0.77 47.82
CA ASN A 233 39.77 0.17 49.06
C ASN A 233 39.48 1.08 50.27
N ARG A 234 38.69 0.61 51.24
CA ARG A 234 38.75 1.09 52.63
C ARG A 234 38.86 -0.11 53.57
N GLN A 235 40.09 -0.33 54.02
CA GLN A 235 40.39 -1.04 55.25
C GLN A 235 39.65 -0.37 56.42
N SER A 236 38.97 -1.15 57.27
CA SER A 236 39.31 -1.23 58.70
C SER A 236 38.33 -2.10 59.50
N ARG A 237 38.91 -3.08 60.20
CA ARG A 237 38.63 -3.56 61.57
C ARG A 237 37.47 -4.55 61.83
N HIS A 238 37.90 -5.80 61.96
CA HIS A 238 37.42 -6.86 62.89
C HIS A 238 37.33 -6.37 64.37
N PRO A 239 36.60 -7.06 65.31
CA PRO A 239 36.81 -8.50 65.59
C PRO A 239 35.68 -9.39 66.17
N SER A 240 35.88 -10.71 65.98
CA SER A 240 35.64 -11.89 66.89
C SER A 240 34.23 -12.17 67.47
N THR A 241 33.64 -13.37 67.61
CA THR A 241 33.95 -14.84 67.48
C THR A 241 32.60 -15.62 67.76
N PRO A 242 32.49 -16.95 68.04
CA PRO A 242 32.20 -18.04 67.06
C PRO A 242 31.02 -18.99 67.46
N THR A 243 30.90 -20.15 66.76
CA THR A 243 30.11 -21.39 67.08
C THR A 243 28.70 -21.42 66.45
N SER A 244 28.20 -22.44 65.74
CA SER A 244 28.28 -23.91 65.86
C SER A 244 28.02 -24.64 64.52
N ALA A 245 28.40 -25.92 64.47
CA ALA A 245 28.44 -26.87 63.36
C ALA A 245 27.10 -27.55 62.95
N ALA A 246 27.03 -28.08 61.71
CA ALA A 246 26.64 -29.46 61.30
C ALA A 246 26.57 -29.58 59.73
N PRO A 247 26.43 -30.76 59.08
CA PRO A 247 27.43 -31.42 58.20
C PRO A 247 27.04 -31.47 56.69
N PRO A 248 27.84 -32.10 55.78
CA PRO A 248 27.67 -31.95 54.34
C PRO A 248 26.74 -33.01 53.72
N ILE A 249 25.99 -32.61 52.70
CA ILE A 249 25.25 -33.53 51.82
C ILE A 249 25.81 -33.38 50.40
N THR A 250 26.44 -34.45 49.94
CA THR A 250 26.68 -34.76 48.53
C THR A 250 25.36 -35.12 47.85
N SER A 251 25.05 -34.54 46.70
CA SER A 251 24.53 -35.27 45.52
C SER A 251 24.10 -34.32 44.41
N GLU A 252 24.63 -34.63 43.22
CA GLU A 252 23.99 -34.50 41.91
C GLU A 252 23.91 -33.10 41.29
N GLY A 253 24.86 -32.89 40.38
CA GLY A 253 24.70 -31.96 39.28
C GLY A 253 23.41 -32.24 38.52
N LYS A 254 22.44 -31.36 38.71
CA LYS A 254 21.40 -31.11 37.71
C LYS A 254 22.09 -30.52 36.49
N GLU A 255 22.35 -31.35 35.50
CA GLU A 255 22.26 -30.88 34.11
C GLU A 255 20.90 -30.21 33.96
N GLU A 256 20.89 -28.88 33.93
CA GLU A 256 19.80 -28.10 33.38
C GLU A 256 19.66 -28.49 31.90
N ARG A 257 18.93 -29.57 31.64
CA ARG A 257 18.14 -29.69 30.41
C ARG A 257 17.18 -28.50 30.44
N MET A 258 17.64 -27.35 29.93
CA MET A 258 16.79 -26.22 29.60
C MET A 258 15.55 -26.79 28.91
N LEU A 259 14.37 -26.50 29.47
CA LEU A 259 13.11 -26.80 28.82
C LEU A 259 13.14 -26.13 27.44
N THR A 260 13.45 -26.89 26.40
CA THR A 260 13.70 -26.40 25.03
C THR A 260 12.42 -25.87 24.38
N ASN A 261 11.26 -26.30 24.88
CA ASN A 261 9.93 -25.96 24.37
C ASN A 261 9.51 -24.48 24.58
N PRO A 262 9.55 -23.88 25.78
CA PRO A 262 9.10 -22.50 25.98
C PRO A 262 9.88 -21.45 25.14
N THR A 263 11.19 -21.63 24.95
CA THR A 263 12.00 -20.72 24.14
C THR A 263 11.64 -20.81 22.65
N LEU A 264 11.40 -22.04 22.15
CA LEU A 264 10.94 -22.26 20.78
C LEU A 264 9.53 -21.68 20.56
N ASP A 265 8.62 -21.86 21.52
CA ASP A 265 7.26 -21.33 21.47
C ASP A 265 7.27 -19.79 21.44
N GLN A 266 8.13 -19.16 22.26
CA GLN A 266 8.33 -17.70 22.25
C GLN A 266 8.89 -17.21 20.91
N MET A 267 9.89 -17.89 20.34
CA MET A 267 10.43 -17.55 19.02
C MET A 267 9.36 -17.65 17.93
N GLN A 268 8.53 -18.68 17.96
CA GLN A 268 7.40 -18.84 17.02
C GLN A 268 6.36 -17.73 17.19
N ALA A 269 5.98 -17.40 18.42
CA ALA A 269 5.03 -16.32 18.72
C ALA A 269 5.53 -14.94 18.25
N LEU A 270 6.85 -14.72 18.26
CA LEU A 270 7.49 -13.51 17.74
C LEU A 270 7.70 -13.53 16.21
N GLY A 271 7.34 -14.63 15.54
CA GLY A 271 7.55 -14.82 14.10
C GLY A 271 9.01 -15.04 13.70
N LEU A 272 9.84 -15.53 14.61
CA LEU A 272 11.27 -15.86 14.43
C LEU A 272 11.43 -17.34 14.03
N ALA A 273 10.74 -17.74 12.95
CA ALA A 273 10.65 -19.14 12.55
C ALA A 273 11.99 -19.74 12.10
N GLY A 274 12.85 -18.93 11.47
CA GLY A 274 14.20 -19.34 11.07
C GLY A 274 15.12 -19.50 12.28
N MET A 275 15.04 -18.61 13.27
CA MET A 275 15.78 -18.79 14.53
C MET A 275 15.34 -20.07 15.24
N ALA A 276 14.03 -20.32 15.32
CA ALA A 276 13.51 -21.53 15.97
C ALA A 276 13.97 -22.82 15.27
N ALA A 277 14.06 -22.81 13.93
CA ALA A 277 14.59 -23.94 13.17
C ALA A 277 16.09 -24.14 13.42
N ALA A 278 16.89 -23.08 13.38
CA ALA A 278 18.32 -23.14 13.68
C ALA A 278 18.58 -23.58 15.13
N TRP A 279 17.78 -23.12 16.09
CA TRP A 279 17.88 -23.53 17.49
C TRP A 279 17.74 -25.05 17.63
N ARG A 280 16.73 -25.67 16.98
CA ARG A 280 16.55 -27.14 17.02
C ARG A 280 17.73 -27.86 16.40
N GLU A 281 18.14 -27.43 15.20
CA GLU A 281 19.24 -28.05 14.46
C GLU A 281 20.58 -27.97 15.22
N LEU A 282 20.87 -26.83 15.85
CA LEU A 282 22.08 -26.63 16.62
C LEU A 282 22.05 -27.37 17.96
N ALA A 283 20.87 -27.52 18.58
CA ALA A 283 20.71 -28.29 19.82
C ALA A 283 20.85 -29.81 19.61
N GLU A 284 20.58 -30.31 18.40
CA GLU A 284 20.74 -31.71 18.02
C GLU A 284 22.17 -32.09 17.62
N ARG A 285 23.06 -31.10 17.39
CA ARG A 285 24.46 -31.35 17.00
C ARG A 285 25.33 -31.66 18.23
N ASN A 286 25.99 -32.82 18.21
CA ASN A 286 26.89 -33.28 19.29
C ASN A 286 28.15 -32.42 19.52
N ASN A 287 28.45 -31.45 18.63
CA ASN A 287 29.58 -30.50 18.76
C ASN A 287 29.13 -29.11 19.26
N ALA A 288 27.97 -28.99 19.91
CA ALA A 288 27.47 -27.71 20.43
C ALA A 288 28.45 -26.98 21.39
N ASN A 289 29.42 -27.71 21.98
CA ASN A 289 30.44 -27.15 22.87
C ASN A 289 31.62 -26.47 22.16
N GLU A 290 31.76 -26.59 20.83
CA GLU A 290 32.83 -25.92 20.06
C GLU A 290 32.49 -24.47 19.68
N LEU A 291 31.19 -24.13 19.67
CA LEU A 291 30.71 -22.81 19.28
C LEU A 291 30.52 -21.93 20.52
N SER A 292 31.07 -20.72 20.48
CA SER A 292 30.77 -19.69 21.47
C SER A 292 29.30 -19.27 21.41
N ARG A 293 28.79 -18.68 22.50
CA ARG A 293 27.40 -18.18 22.56
C ARG A 293 27.09 -17.15 21.48
N ASP A 294 28.07 -16.33 21.12
CA ASP A 294 27.93 -15.29 20.09
C ASP A 294 27.86 -15.91 18.69
N GLU A 295 28.66 -16.93 18.39
CA GLU A 295 28.58 -17.68 17.12
C GLU A 295 27.25 -18.41 16.99
N TRP A 296 26.77 -19.00 18.09
CA TRP A 296 25.49 -19.70 18.15
C TRP A 296 24.32 -18.75 17.87
N LEU A 297 24.33 -17.55 18.47
CA LEU A 297 23.35 -16.49 18.19
C LEU A 297 23.48 -15.97 16.76
N GLY A 298 24.70 -15.78 16.26
CA GLY A 298 24.97 -15.35 14.88
C GLY A 298 24.33 -16.28 13.86
N LEU A 299 24.58 -17.59 13.97
CA LEU A 299 24.01 -18.61 13.07
C LEU A 299 22.48 -18.63 13.07
N MET A 300 21.85 -18.44 14.24
CA MET A 300 20.39 -18.35 14.33
C MET A 300 19.84 -17.09 13.64
N LEU A 301 20.48 -15.94 13.84
CA LEU A 301 20.09 -14.68 13.21
C LEU A 301 20.27 -14.76 11.69
N ASP A 302 21.37 -15.33 11.21
CA ASP A 302 21.62 -15.55 9.79
C ASP A 302 20.53 -16.43 9.17
N ARG A 303 20.13 -17.51 9.86
CA ARG A 303 19.03 -18.37 9.42
C ARG A 303 17.70 -17.62 9.35
N GLU A 304 17.41 -16.75 10.31
CA GLU A 304 16.20 -15.92 10.31
C GLU A 304 16.20 -14.90 9.16
N VAL A 305 17.33 -14.22 8.94
CA VAL A 305 17.49 -13.27 7.83
C VAL A 305 17.28 -13.97 6.50
N ALA A 306 17.92 -15.13 6.29
CA ALA A 306 17.75 -15.95 5.09
C ALA A 306 16.29 -16.40 4.92
N THR A 307 15.67 -16.93 5.98
CA THR A 307 14.27 -17.38 5.94
C THR A 307 13.30 -16.24 5.61
N ARG A 308 13.53 -15.04 6.15
CA ARG A 308 12.75 -13.85 5.82
C ARG A 308 12.98 -13.40 4.38
N ALA A 309 14.22 -13.40 3.90
CA ALA A 309 14.54 -13.06 2.52
C ALA A 309 13.84 -14.01 1.54
N ASP A 310 13.92 -15.32 1.76
CA ASP A 310 13.25 -16.34 0.95
C ASP A 310 11.74 -16.17 0.96
N LYS A 311 11.16 -15.92 2.14
CA LYS A 311 9.72 -15.67 2.28
C LYS A 311 9.29 -14.40 1.54
N ARG A 312 10.08 -13.32 1.59
CA ARG A 312 9.81 -12.09 0.83
C ARG A 312 9.83 -12.36 -0.66
N VAL A 313 10.87 -12.99 -1.19
CA VAL A 313 10.98 -13.32 -2.62
C VAL A 313 9.82 -14.21 -3.06
N ARG A 314 9.52 -15.27 -2.30
CA ARG A 314 8.39 -16.18 -2.59
C ARG A 314 7.05 -15.46 -2.64
N ASN A 315 6.78 -14.60 -1.67
CA ASN A 315 5.54 -13.82 -1.62
C ASN A 315 5.46 -12.83 -2.79
N ARG A 316 6.58 -12.17 -3.14
CA ARG A 316 6.63 -11.27 -4.29
C ARG A 316 6.37 -12.00 -5.59
N LEU A 317 7.01 -13.15 -5.81
CA LEU A 317 6.78 -13.98 -7.00
C LEU A 317 5.33 -14.48 -7.09
N ALA A 318 4.75 -14.92 -5.97
CA ALA A 318 3.34 -15.31 -5.92
C ALA A 318 2.41 -14.13 -6.27
N SER A 319 2.72 -12.93 -5.76
CA SER A 319 1.94 -11.72 -6.05
C SER A 319 2.12 -11.20 -7.48
N ALA A 320 3.27 -11.50 -8.11
CA ALA A 320 3.63 -11.04 -9.44
C ALA A 320 2.78 -11.66 -10.54
N ARG A 321 2.27 -12.89 -10.33
CA ARG A 321 1.44 -13.62 -11.30
C ARG A 321 2.09 -13.72 -12.69
N LEU A 322 3.40 -14.00 -12.72
CA LEU A 322 4.14 -14.19 -13.96
C LEU A 322 3.52 -15.33 -14.79
N ARG A 323 3.42 -15.13 -16.10
CA ARG A 323 2.89 -16.15 -17.03
C ARG A 323 3.81 -17.38 -17.14
N PHE A 324 5.11 -17.15 -17.07
CA PHE A 324 6.15 -18.19 -17.07
C PHE A 324 6.95 -18.07 -15.75
N PRO A 325 6.44 -18.62 -14.63
CA PRO A 325 7.08 -18.49 -13.32
C PRO A 325 8.52 -19.02 -13.27
N GLU A 326 8.82 -20.02 -14.10
CA GLU A 326 10.12 -20.67 -14.25
C GLU A 326 11.13 -19.86 -15.06
N ALA A 327 10.69 -18.85 -15.83
CA ALA A 327 11.60 -18.04 -16.63
C ALA A 327 12.62 -17.32 -15.75
N CYS A 328 13.90 -17.52 -16.02
CA CYS A 328 15.00 -16.89 -15.30
C CYS A 328 16.05 -16.32 -16.26
N ILE A 329 16.86 -15.37 -15.78
CA ILE A 329 17.84 -14.66 -16.62
C ILE A 329 18.97 -15.62 -17.05
N GLU A 330 19.27 -16.58 -16.20
CA GLU A 330 20.31 -17.59 -16.37
C GLU A 330 19.99 -18.55 -17.54
N ASP A 331 18.70 -18.80 -17.81
CA ASP A 331 18.22 -19.66 -18.89
C ASP A 331 18.07 -18.92 -20.24
N ILE A 332 18.54 -17.67 -20.35
CA ILE A 332 18.49 -16.94 -21.62
C ILE A 332 19.43 -17.60 -22.63
N ASP A 333 18.86 -18.11 -23.71
CA ASP A 333 19.62 -18.55 -24.88
C ASP A 333 20.10 -17.34 -25.71
N PHE A 334 21.39 -17.04 -25.57
CA PHE A 334 22.11 -16.03 -26.34
C PHE A 334 22.73 -16.57 -27.65
N ALA A 335 22.69 -17.90 -27.88
CA ALA A 335 23.18 -18.50 -29.11
C ALA A 335 22.15 -18.38 -30.24
N ALA A 336 20.85 -18.39 -29.89
CA ALA A 336 19.79 -18.10 -30.85
C ALA A 336 19.93 -16.69 -31.45
N PRO A 337 19.91 -16.52 -32.79
CA PRO A 337 20.17 -15.26 -33.48
C PRO A 337 18.97 -14.31 -33.41
N ARG A 338 18.69 -13.79 -32.21
CA ARG A 338 17.53 -12.93 -31.92
C ARG A 338 17.87 -11.46 -31.71
N GLY A 339 19.12 -11.07 -31.99
CA GLY A 339 19.59 -9.70 -31.78
C GLY A 339 19.73 -9.31 -30.30
N LEU A 340 19.86 -10.29 -29.40
CA LEU A 340 20.08 -10.05 -27.96
C LEU A 340 21.58 -9.92 -27.66
N ASP A 341 22.01 -8.73 -27.27
CA ASP A 341 23.36 -8.53 -26.75
C ASP A 341 23.47 -9.02 -25.30
N ARG A 342 24.40 -9.96 -25.05
CA ARG A 342 24.62 -10.55 -23.73
C ARG A 342 25.05 -9.49 -22.72
N ARG A 343 25.96 -8.59 -23.08
CA ARG A 343 26.50 -7.59 -22.15
C ARG A 343 25.41 -6.65 -21.65
N SER A 344 24.63 -6.09 -22.56
CA SER A 344 23.53 -5.17 -22.26
C SER A 344 22.42 -5.87 -21.47
N THR A 345 22.06 -7.10 -21.85
CA THR A 345 21.03 -7.89 -21.15
C THR A 345 21.44 -8.20 -19.71
N MET A 346 22.70 -8.59 -19.47
CA MET A 346 23.20 -8.85 -18.11
C MET A 346 23.35 -7.59 -17.28
N ALA A 347 23.67 -6.44 -17.90
CA ALA A 347 23.68 -5.15 -17.20
C ALA A 347 22.28 -4.76 -16.71
N LEU A 348 21.26 -4.91 -17.56
CA LEU A 348 19.87 -4.68 -17.16
C LEU A 348 19.41 -5.65 -16.06
N ALA A 349 19.92 -6.88 -16.04
CA ALA A 349 19.58 -7.88 -15.02
C ALA A 349 20.12 -7.53 -13.61
N GLN A 350 21.07 -6.59 -13.50
CA GLN A 350 21.52 -6.06 -12.22
C GLN A 350 20.48 -5.14 -11.55
N GLY A 351 19.52 -4.62 -12.33
CA GLY A 351 18.38 -3.86 -11.82
C GLY A 351 18.64 -2.38 -11.50
N GLU A 352 19.77 -1.79 -11.91
CA GLU A 352 20.03 -0.35 -11.73
C GLU A 352 18.94 0.53 -12.37
N TRP A 353 18.43 0.13 -13.53
CA TRP A 353 17.32 0.80 -14.22
C TRP A 353 16.02 0.83 -13.40
N LEU A 354 15.80 -0.15 -12.50
CA LEU A 354 14.63 -0.17 -11.60
C LEU A 354 14.75 0.91 -10.51
N LYS A 355 15.98 1.12 -10.01
CA LYS A 355 16.30 2.18 -9.03
C LYS A 355 16.21 3.56 -9.67
N ALA A 356 16.64 3.69 -10.93
CA ALA A 356 16.54 4.91 -11.73
C ALA A 356 15.12 5.20 -12.25
N HIS A 357 14.15 4.29 -12.04
CA HIS A 357 12.78 4.42 -12.54
C HIS A 357 12.69 4.53 -14.07
N GLU A 358 13.61 3.85 -14.75
CA GLU A 358 13.63 3.70 -16.20
C GLU A 358 12.69 2.57 -16.63
N ASN A 359 12.34 2.55 -17.92
CA ASN A 359 11.47 1.55 -18.52
C ASN A 359 12.28 0.55 -19.36
N LEU A 360 11.67 -0.58 -19.68
CA LEU A 360 12.25 -1.59 -20.57
C LEU A 360 11.21 -1.97 -21.63
N ILE A 361 11.55 -1.84 -22.89
CA ILE A 361 10.64 -2.15 -23.99
C ILE A 361 11.20 -3.31 -24.80
N VAL A 362 10.44 -4.41 -24.89
CA VAL A 362 10.83 -5.60 -25.65
C VAL A 362 9.88 -5.76 -26.84
N THR A 363 10.39 -5.50 -28.05
CA THR A 363 9.65 -5.65 -29.31
C THR A 363 10.10 -6.87 -30.10
N GLY A 364 9.33 -7.31 -31.10
CA GLY A 364 9.71 -8.40 -32.01
C GLY A 364 8.54 -9.31 -32.41
N GLN A 365 8.76 -10.16 -33.42
CA GLN A 365 7.72 -11.02 -33.97
C GLN A 365 7.18 -12.07 -32.99
N THR A 366 6.06 -12.71 -33.32
CA THR A 366 5.47 -13.76 -32.47
C THR A 366 6.43 -14.93 -32.29
N GLY A 367 6.59 -15.38 -31.05
CA GLY A 367 7.44 -16.54 -30.73
C GLY A 367 8.91 -16.24 -30.50
N THR A 368 9.40 -15.00 -30.68
CA THR A 368 10.81 -14.62 -30.42
C THR A 368 11.20 -14.61 -28.93
N GLY A 369 10.25 -14.84 -28.02
CA GLY A 369 10.50 -14.95 -26.57
C GLY A 369 10.22 -13.69 -25.74
N LYS A 370 9.56 -12.66 -26.28
CA LYS A 370 9.25 -11.40 -25.56
C LYS A 370 8.63 -11.60 -24.17
N SER A 371 7.51 -12.30 -24.10
CA SER A 371 6.78 -12.55 -22.84
C SER A 371 7.59 -13.40 -21.85
N TRP A 372 8.41 -14.31 -22.36
CA TRP A 372 9.31 -15.13 -21.54
C TRP A 372 10.43 -14.27 -20.94
N LEU A 373 11.05 -13.40 -21.76
CA LEU A 373 12.08 -12.46 -21.32
C LEU A 373 11.53 -11.47 -20.28
N ALA A 374 10.31 -10.97 -20.48
CA ALA A 374 9.64 -10.12 -19.49
C ALA A 374 9.41 -10.84 -18.16
N CYS A 375 9.01 -12.12 -18.19
CA CYS A 375 8.90 -12.94 -16.98
C CYS A 375 10.26 -13.17 -16.31
N ALA A 376 11.33 -13.41 -17.08
CA ALA A 376 12.68 -13.57 -16.55
C ALA A 376 13.17 -12.30 -15.83
N PHE A 377 12.99 -11.13 -16.43
CA PHE A 377 13.27 -9.84 -15.76
C PHE A 377 12.36 -9.60 -14.55
N GLY A 378 11.08 -9.97 -14.63
CA GLY A 378 10.16 -9.90 -13.49
C GLY A 378 10.60 -10.77 -12.32
N ARG A 379 11.03 -12.00 -12.58
CA ARG A 379 11.57 -12.91 -11.56
C ARG A 379 12.85 -12.35 -10.96
N GLN A 380 13.75 -11.82 -11.79
CA GLN A 380 14.98 -11.20 -11.34
C GLN A 380 14.73 -9.95 -10.48
N ALA A 381 13.80 -9.09 -10.87
CA ALA A 381 13.40 -7.93 -10.06
C ALA A 381 12.86 -8.35 -8.69
N ALA A 382 12.06 -9.42 -8.63
CA ALA A 382 11.57 -9.96 -7.35
C ALA A 382 12.70 -10.50 -6.46
N ARG A 383 13.73 -11.11 -7.04
CA ARG A 383 14.96 -11.54 -6.34
C ARG A 383 15.77 -10.35 -5.81
N LEU A 384 15.78 -9.24 -6.54
CA LEU A 384 16.38 -7.96 -6.14
C LEU A 384 15.48 -7.17 -5.16
N ASP A 385 14.52 -7.82 -4.50
CA ASP A 385 13.62 -7.23 -3.50
C ASP A 385 12.65 -6.15 -4.07
N HIS A 386 12.35 -6.17 -5.37
CA HIS A 386 11.34 -5.28 -5.97
C HIS A 386 9.97 -5.95 -6.09
N SER A 387 8.88 -5.25 -5.72
CA SER A 387 7.52 -5.72 -6.00
C SER A 387 7.22 -5.71 -7.50
N VAL A 388 6.67 -6.81 -8.00
CA VAL A 388 6.41 -7.00 -9.43
C VAL A 388 4.93 -7.32 -9.63
N LEU A 389 4.37 -6.84 -10.73
CA LEU A 389 3.03 -7.22 -11.17
C LEU A 389 3.04 -7.43 -12.68
N TYR A 390 2.65 -8.61 -13.13
CA TYR A 390 2.48 -8.94 -14.53
C TYR A 390 1.01 -8.93 -14.91
N VAL A 391 0.70 -8.26 -16.04
CA VAL A 391 -0.63 -8.22 -16.63
C VAL A 391 -0.52 -8.30 -18.15
N ARG A 392 -1.46 -9.00 -18.78
CA ARG A 392 -1.64 -8.92 -20.23
C ARG A 392 -2.54 -7.75 -20.57
N VAL A 393 -2.08 -6.87 -21.46
CA VAL A 393 -2.77 -5.61 -21.80
C VAL A 393 -4.21 -5.82 -22.27
N PRO A 394 -4.53 -6.79 -23.16
CA PRO A 394 -5.92 -7.02 -23.55
C PRO A 394 -6.83 -7.41 -22.38
N ARG A 395 -6.32 -8.21 -21.43
CA ARG A 395 -7.07 -8.62 -20.25
C ARG A 395 -7.19 -7.47 -19.24
N LEU A 396 -6.14 -6.69 -19.08
CA LEU A 396 -6.11 -5.50 -18.23
C LEU A 396 -7.24 -4.53 -18.63
N PHE A 397 -7.41 -4.24 -19.91
CA PHE A 397 -8.48 -3.34 -20.34
C PHE A 397 -9.88 -3.88 -20.07
N GLN A 398 -10.10 -5.19 -20.21
CA GLN A 398 -11.36 -5.82 -19.81
C GLN A 398 -11.61 -5.68 -18.31
N ASP A 399 -10.59 -5.96 -17.49
CA ASP A 399 -10.67 -5.89 -16.03
C ASP A 399 -10.91 -4.43 -15.57
N LEU A 400 -10.30 -3.44 -16.22
CA LEU A 400 -10.52 -2.01 -15.95
C LEU A 400 -11.93 -1.55 -16.33
N ALA A 401 -12.46 -2.00 -17.48
CA ALA A 401 -13.82 -1.70 -17.88
C ALA A 401 -14.84 -2.26 -16.88
N LEU A 402 -14.69 -3.52 -16.47
CA LEU A 402 -15.52 -4.15 -15.43
C LEU A 402 -15.38 -3.44 -14.08
N ALA A 403 -14.15 -3.08 -13.69
CA ALA A 403 -13.88 -2.41 -12.43
C ALA A 403 -14.53 -1.01 -12.35
N ARG A 404 -14.81 -0.35 -13.48
CA ARG A 404 -15.58 0.91 -13.48
C ARG A 404 -17.06 0.67 -13.20
N LEU A 405 -17.62 -0.41 -13.73
CA LEU A 405 -19.04 -0.73 -13.55
C LEU A 405 -19.38 -1.10 -12.11
N ASP A 406 -18.45 -1.71 -11.38
CA ASP A 406 -18.66 -2.18 -10.00
C ASP A 406 -17.87 -1.41 -8.94
N GLY A 407 -17.28 -0.26 -9.30
CA GLY A 407 -16.59 0.65 -8.38
C GLY A 407 -15.21 0.18 -7.89
N ARG A 408 -14.66 -0.93 -8.41
CA ARG A 408 -13.30 -1.41 -8.06
C ARG A 408 -12.17 -0.66 -8.77
N PHE A 409 -12.48 0.22 -9.71
CA PHE A 409 -11.50 0.88 -10.59
C PHE A 409 -10.35 1.55 -9.83
N PRO A 410 -10.57 2.39 -8.80
CA PRO A 410 -9.46 3.03 -8.08
C PRO A 410 -8.52 2.03 -7.41
N ARG A 411 -9.06 0.93 -6.87
CA ARG A 411 -8.25 -0.13 -6.24
C ARG A 411 -7.38 -0.87 -7.25
N LEU A 412 -7.89 -1.06 -8.48
CA LEU A 412 -7.14 -1.70 -9.54
C LEU A 412 -6.01 -0.79 -10.06
N ILE A 413 -6.30 0.51 -10.25
CA ILE A 413 -5.27 1.51 -10.58
C ILE A 413 -4.19 1.57 -9.49
N ASP A 414 -4.57 1.71 -8.22
CA ASP A 414 -3.64 1.69 -7.08
C ASP A 414 -2.75 0.44 -7.07
N LYS A 415 -3.32 -0.72 -7.39
CA LYS A 415 -2.56 -1.97 -7.47
C LYS A 415 -1.52 -1.94 -8.59
N LEU A 416 -1.88 -1.40 -9.76
CA LEU A 416 -1.00 -1.28 -10.93
C LEU A 416 0.10 -0.24 -10.69
N THR A 417 -0.19 0.86 -10.01
CA THR A 417 0.76 1.97 -9.78
C THR A 417 1.71 1.69 -8.60
N ARG A 418 1.29 0.92 -7.58
CA ARG A 418 2.15 0.56 -6.43
C ARG A 418 3.26 -0.44 -6.74
N ALA A 419 3.12 -1.27 -7.79
CA ALA A 419 4.15 -2.23 -8.16
C ALA A 419 5.43 -1.50 -8.59
N GLN A 420 6.58 -1.85 -8.02
CA GLN A 420 7.87 -1.26 -8.40
C GLN A 420 8.23 -1.56 -9.85
N LEU A 421 7.91 -2.76 -10.31
CA LEU A 421 7.92 -3.14 -11.71
C LEU A 421 6.51 -3.58 -12.15
N LEU A 422 5.94 -2.85 -13.11
CA LEU A 422 4.72 -3.26 -13.81
C LEU A 422 5.09 -3.80 -15.18
N ILE A 423 4.67 -5.03 -15.47
CA ILE A 423 4.88 -5.68 -16.76
C ILE A 423 3.57 -5.65 -17.54
N LEU A 424 3.57 -4.93 -18.66
CA LEU A 424 2.49 -4.83 -19.63
C LEU A 424 2.81 -5.74 -20.83
N ASP A 425 2.30 -6.96 -20.81
CA ASP A 425 2.56 -7.95 -21.85
C ASP A 425 1.52 -7.90 -22.97
N ASP A 426 1.93 -8.17 -24.21
CA ASP A 426 1.10 -8.14 -25.42
C ASP A 426 0.47 -6.75 -25.71
N PHE A 427 1.27 -5.69 -25.58
CA PHE A 427 0.87 -4.33 -25.98
C PHE A 427 0.71 -4.19 -27.51
N GLY A 428 -0.27 -3.39 -27.91
CA GLY A 428 -0.44 -3.01 -29.33
C GLY A 428 -0.97 -4.11 -30.24
N THR A 429 -1.85 -4.98 -29.74
CA THR A 429 -2.50 -6.04 -30.56
C THR A 429 -3.56 -5.50 -31.51
N HIS A 430 -4.18 -4.37 -31.17
CA HIS A 430 -5.18 -3.65 -31.94
C HIS A 430 -5.14 -2.17 -31.55
N SER A 431 -5.77 -1.31 -32.35
CA SER A 431 -5.90 0.11 -32.02
C SER A 431 -6.73 0.31 -30.74
N LEU A 432 -6.29 1.26 -29.90
CA LEU A 432 -6.92 1.54 -28.62
C LEU A 432 -8.19 2.37 -28.78
N THR A 433 -9.24 1.98 -28.05
CA THR A 433 -10.44 2.83 -27.91
C THR A 433 -10.16 4.05 -27.04
N ASP A 434 -10.98 5.10 -27.12
CA ASP A 434 -10.82 6.32 -26.29
C ASP A 434 -10.65 5.98 -24.80
N GLN A 435 -11.52 5.10 -24.29
CA GLN A 435 -11.49 4.70 -22.89
C GLN A 435 -10.19 3.95 -22.53
N GLN A 436 -9.71 3.06 -23.40
CA GLN A 436 -8.45 2.34 -23.18
C GLN A 436 -7.25 3.28 -23.18
N ARG A 437 -7.24 4.31 -24.04
CA ARG A 437 -6.20 5.34 -24.02
C ARG A 437 -6.18 6.10 -22.71
N PHE A 438 -7.33 6.57 -22.22
CA PHE A 438 -7.41 7.28 -20.94
C PHE A 438 -6.91 6.41 -19.79
N HIS A 439 -7.26 5.13 -19.77
CA HIS A 439 -6.77 4.20 -18.76
C HIS A 439 -5.26 3.98 -18.83
N LEU A 440 -4.71 3.83 -20.04
CA LEU A 440 -3.27 3.69 -20.23
C LEU A 440 -2.54 4.97 -19.79
N PHE A 441 -3.07 6.14 -20.18
CA PHE A 441 -2.53 7.44 -19.78
C PHE A 441 -2.49 7.59 -18.25
N GLU A 442 -3.58 7.28 -17.56
CA GLU A 442 -3.65 7.36 -16.08
C GLU A 442 -2.60 6.47 -15.41
N ILE A 443 -2.42 5.24 -15.89
CA ILE A 443 -1.40 4.31 -15.36
C ILE A 443 0.01 4.85 -15.60
N VAL A 444 0.27 5.40 -16.79
CA VAL A 444 1.60 5.87 -17.20
C VAL A 444 1.96 7.17 -16.47
N GLU A 445 1.02 8.11 -16.37
CA GLU A 445 1.18 9.38 -15.66
C GLU A 445 1.57 9.14 -14.20
N GLU A 446 0.82 8.28 -13.48
CA GLU A 446 1.07 8.05 -12.06
C GLU A 446 2.40 7.29 -11.80
N ARG A 447 2.93 6.60 -12.80
CA ARG A 447 4.19 5.86 -12.72
C ARG A 447 5.40 6.65 -13.22
N TYR A 448 5.20 7.70 -14.02
CA TYR A 448 6.26 8.45 -14.65
C TYR A 448 7.27 8.99 -13.63
N ARG A 449 8.55 8.65 -13.82
CA ARG A 449 9.69 8.96 -12.91
C ARG A 449 9.52 8.50 -11.45
N ARG A 450 8.59 7.57 -11.17
CA ARG A 450 8.33 7.04 -9.82
C ARG A 450 8.51 5.53 -9.72
N LYS A 451 8.17 4.79 -10.78
CA LYS A 451 8.22 3.32 -10.85
C LYS A 451 8.50 2.88 -12.30
N SER A 452 9.13 1.72 -12.46
CA SER A 452 9.55 1.20 -13.77
C SER A 452 8.47 0.39 -14.45
N THR A 453 8.35 0.52 -15.77
CA THR A 453 7.40 -0.25 -16.58
C THR A 453 8.15 -1.08 -17.63
N LEU A 454 7.85 -2.37 -17.71
CA LEU A 454 8.33 -3.25 -18.78
C LEU A 454 7.18 -3.51 -19.75
N ILE A 455 7.36 -3.20 -21.03
CA ILE A 455 6.34 -3.40 -22.06
C ILE A 455 6.84 -4.41 -23.08
N THR A 456 6.00 -5.39 -23.40
CA THR A 456 6.24 -6.24 -24.58
C THR A 456 5.26 -5.88 -25.69
N ALA A 457 5.73 -5.79 -26.92
CA ALA A 457 4.88 -5.54 -28.07
C ALA A 457 5.35 -6.32 -29.30
N GLN A 458 4.42 -6.68 -30.18
CA GLN A 458 4.80 -7.21 -31.49
C GLN A 458 5.17 -6.10 -32.47
N VAL A 459 4.45 -4.97 -32.36
CA VAL A 459 4.59 -3.81 -33.22
C VAL A 459 5.78 -2.95 -32.77
N PRO A 460 6.65 -2.50 -33.70
CA PRO A 460 7.74 -1.58 -33.39
C PRO A 460 7.24 -0.27 -32.78
N VAL A 461 8.05 0.34 -31.90
CA VAL A 461 7.70 1.59 -31.18
C VAL A 461 7.30 2.72 -32.14
N ALA A 462 7.94 2.80 -33.32
CA ALA A 462 7.64 3.81 -34.34
C ALA A 462 6.16 3.82 -34.80
N ARG A 463 5.45 2.69 -34.67
CA ARG A 463 4.02 2.57 -35.04
C ARG A 463 3.07 2.65 -33.86
N TRP A 464 3.57 2.93 -32.65
CA TRP A 464 2.71 3.04 -31.47
C TRP A 464 1.81 4.27 -31.53
N HIS A 465 2.20 5.34 -32.23
CA HIS A 465 1.33 6.48 -32.52
C HIS A 465 0.03 6.04 -33.20
N ASP A 466 0.14 5.26 -34.29
CA ASP A 466 -1.00 4.75 -35.05
C ASP A 466 -1.92 3.85 -34.20
N LEU A 467 -1.33 3.06 -33.30
CA LEU A 467 -2.08 2.16 -32.42
C LEU A 467 -2.87 2.92 -31.35
N ILE A 468 -2.32 4.03 -30.85
CA ILE A 468 -3.01 4.88 -29.88
C ILE A 468 -4.07 5.73 -30.60
N ALA A 469 -3.88 6.05 -31.90
CA ALA A 469 -4.82 6.74 -32.81
C ALA A 469 -5.10 8.23 -32.53
N ASP A 470 -5.06 8.69 -31.27
CA ASP A 470 -5.13 10.13 -30.93
C ASP A 470 -3.72 10.72 -30.84
N PRO A 471 -3.32 11.66 -31.72
CA PRO A 471 -1.94 12.17 -31.77
C PRO A 471 -1.48 12.82 -30.46
N SER A 472 -2.34 13.63 -29.83
CA SER A 472 -2.00 14.38 -28.62
C SER A 472 -1.82 13.46 -27.41
N VAL A 473 -2.74 12.50 -27.25
CA VAL A 473 -2.66 11.52 -26.16
C VAL A 473 -1.53 10.52 -26.43
N ALA A 474 -1.30 10.15 -27.69
CA ALA A 474 -0.18 9.29 -28.08
C ALA A 474 1.16 9.94 -27.74
N ASP A 475 1.38 11.21 -28.12
CA ASP A 475 2.57 11.98 -27.73
C ASP A 475 2.76 11.95 -26.22
N ALA A 476 1.71 12.27 -25.45
CA ALA A 476 1.81 12.32 -24.00
C ALA A 476 2.16 10.97 -23.36
N ILE A 477 1.58 9.87 -23.86
CA ILE A 477 1.87 8.51 -23.38
C ILE A 477 3.29 8.08 -23.79
N LEU A 478 3.67 8.29 -25.04
CA LEU A 478 4.94 7.83 -25.59
C LEU A 478 6.12 8.62 -25.03
N ASP A 479 5.97 9.92 -24.80
CA ASP A 479 6.97 10.74 -24.12
C ASP A 479 7.32 10.16 -22.74
N ARG A 480 6.34 9.66 -21.99
CA ARG A 480 6.56 9.10 -20.65
C ARG A 480 7.09 7.67 -20.64
N ILE A 481 6.69 6.87 -21.63
CA ILE A 481 7.07 5.46 -21.71
C ILE A 481 8.42 5.31 -22.41
N VAL A 482 8.59 5.92 -23.58
CA VAL A 482 9.67 5.65 -24.54
C VAL A 482 10.90 6.50 -24.27
N HIS A 483 10.75 7.77 -23.91
CA HIS A 483 11.88 8.68 -23.70
C HIS A 483 12.86 8.15 -22.63
N ASN A 484 12.34 7.48 -21.59
CA ASN A 484 13.14 6.92 -20.50
C ASN A 484 13.18 5.38 -20.54
N ALA A 485 13.28 4.78 -21.74
CA ALA A 485 13.27 3.33 -21.91
C ALA A 485 14.56 2.78 -22.50
N HIS A 486 14.90 1.57 -22.08
CA HIS A 486 15.85 0.67 -22.73
C HIS A 486 15.12 -0.17 -23.78
N PRO A 487 15.38 0.03 -25.10
CA PRO A 487 14.74 -0.79 -26.13
C PRO A 487 15.51 -2.08 -26.40
N ILE A 488 14.79 -3.19 -26.51
CA ILE A 488 15.27 -4.49 -26.99
C ILE A 488 14.39 -4.92 -28.16
N ALA A 489 14.95 -4.95 -29.37
CA ALA A 489 14.25 -5.40 -30.57
C ALA A 489 14.65 -6.84 -30.91
N LEU A 490 13.79 -7.80 -30.57
CA LEU A 490 14.02 -9.21 -30.87
C LEU A 490 13.74 -9.51 -32.35
N GLN A 491 14.67 -10.23 -32.97
CA GLN A 491 14.60 -10.70 -34.35
C GLN A 491 14.58 -12.24 -34.41
N GLY A 492 14.53 -12.79 -35.61
CA GLY A 492 14.63 -14.23 -35.87
C GLY A 492 13.34 -15.02 -35.69
N ASP A 493 13.47 -16.33 -35.81
CA ASP A 493 12.36 -17.28 -35.83
C ASP A 493 11.73 -17.52 -34.44
N SER A 494 10.58 -18.18 -34.46
CA SER A 494 9.87 -18.60 -33.24
C SER A 494 10.67 -19.64 -32.46
N MET A 495 11.03 -19.30 -31.21
CA MET A 495 11.67 -20.20 -30.23
C MET A 495 10.80 -21.41 -29.86
N ARG A 496 9.50 -21.38 -30.18
CA ARG A 496 8.58 -22.50 -29.92
C ARG A 496 8.83 -23.67 -30.87
N LYS A 497 9.30 -23.41 -32.10
CA LYS A 497 9.59 -24.47 -33.09
C LYS A 497 10.82 -25.28 -32.69
N GLN A 498 11.79 -24.65 -32.03
CA GLN A 498 13.02 -25.32 -31.57
C GLN A 498 12.81 -26.20 -30.33
N LYS A 499 11.77 -25.92 -29.52
CA LYS A 499 11.42 -26.68 -28.31
C LYS A 499 10.24 -27.64 -28.49
N ALA A 500 9.69 -27.79 -29.70
CA ALA A 500 8.57 -28.69 -29.92
C ALA A 500 9.02 -30.15 -29.66
N ALA A 501 8.41 -30.80 -28.67
CA ALA A 501 8.41 -32.25 -28.60
C ALA A 501 7.83 -32.79 -29.93
N PRO A 502 8.31 -33.94 -30.44
CA PRO A 502 7.71 -34.54 -31.62
C PRO A 502 6.21 -34.67 -31.37
N LEU A 503 5.41 -34.12 -32.30
CA LEU A 503 3.97 -34.34 -32.30
C LEU A 503 3.73 -35.84 -32.29
N LEU A 504 2.73 -36.30 -31.52
CA LEU A 504 2.31 -37.70 -31.50
C LEU A 504 2.17 -38.16 -32.96
N THR A 505 3.04 -39.07 -33.40
CA THR A 505 3.02 -39.57 -34.76
C THR A 505 1.69 -40.29 -35.00
N GLY A 506 1.24 -40.33 -36.26
CA GLY A 506 -0.12 -40.76 -36.65
C GLY A 506 -0.58 -42.14 -36.18
N THR A 507 0.30 -42.95 -35.58
CA THR A 507 -0.05 -44.21 -34.90
C THR A 507 -0.91 -44.02 -33.64
N GLU A 508 -0.79 -42.91 -32.90
CA GLU A 508 -1.59 -42.68 -31.67
C GLU A 508 -2.90 -41.91 -31.93
N ASN A 509 -3.04 -41.26 -33.09
CA ASN A 509 -4.29 -40.58 -33.48
C ASN A 509 -5.34 -41.53 -34.07
N GLY A 510 -4.99 -42.79 -34.36
CA GLY A 510 -5.88 -43.79 -34.95
C GLY A 510 -6.95 -44.33 -34.00
N GLU A 511 -6.74 -44.27 -32.68
CA GLU A 511 -7.72 -44.79 -31.70
C GLU A 511 -8.79 -43.77 -31.29
N ILE A 512 -8.64 -42.48 -31.62
CA ILE A 512 -9.58 -41.41 -31.24
C ILE A 512 -10.56 -41.07 -32.39
N ASN A 513 -10.25 -41.49 -33.62
CA ASN A 513 -11.09 -41.23 -34.79
C ASN A 513 -11.40 -42.53 -35.54
N HIS A 514 -12.22 -43.39 -34.94
CA HIS A 514 -13.08 -44.28 -35.73
C HIS A 514 -14.56 -43.94 -35.43
N PRO A 515 -15.40 -43.82 -36.48
CA PRO A 515 -16.77 -43.33 -36.41
C PRO A 515 -17.74 -44.24 -35.66
#